data_AF-A0A498H6G7-F1
#
_entry.id   AF-A0A498H6G7-F1
#
_cell.length_a   1.000
_cell.length_b   1.000
_cell.length_c   1.000
_cell.angle_alpha   90.00
_cell.angle_beta   90.00
_cell.angle_gamma   90.00
#
_symmetry.space_group_name_H-M   'P 1'
#
loop_
_entity.id
_entity.type
_entity.pdbx_description
1 polymer ?
#
loop_
_entity_poly.entity_id
_entity_poly.type
_entity_poly.pdbx_seq_one_letter_code
_entity_poly.pdbx_strand_id
1 'polypeptide(L)'
;MNYLEEEDIDDVAEYSIEKWRRFIKINQSGVVEIYVTDEEVQEAYNACEEEIKPIFKLLMYSGNRLSHIYAMLENFDEANIVVDGEIAHYPTSSFSSGTKRTFQIFFPTYFISELKSINSLKSYSSLVKLTKHNRVSPKTIRKWHLNFMIKEGVTESIADFIQGRAPTTVGSAHYLNKVQQSKEEYRKIVSKFLI
;
A
#
# COMPACT_ATOMS: atom_id res chain seq x y z
N MET A 1 18.06 -13.15 -0.58
CA MET A 1 18.93 -12.07 -0.09
C MET A 1 18.17 -11.02 0.68
N ASN A 2 17.14 -10.36 0.09
CA ASN A 2 16.41 -9.28 0.77
C ASN A 2 15.87 -9.65 2.16
N TYR A 3 15.38 -10.88 2.36
CA TYR A 3 14.95 -11.36 3.67
C TYR A 3 16.07 -11.37 4.73
N LEU A 4 17.30 -11.74 4.35
CA LEU A 4 18.42 -11.80 5.30
C LEU A 4 18.89 -10.38 5.70
N GLU A 5 18.82 -9.44 4.76
CA GLU A 5 19.09 -8.02 5.01
C GLU A 5 18.00 -7.37 5.86
N GLU A 6 16.75 -7.83 5.73
CA GLU A 6 15.63 -7.40 6.59
C GLU A 6 15.79 -7.87 8.04
N GLU A 7 16.51 -8.97 8.25
CA GLU A 7 16.80 -9.55 9.57
C GLU A 7 18.20 -9.15 10.11
N ASP A 8 18.89 -8.19 9.48
CA ASP A 8 20.23 -7.72 9.88
C ASP A 8 21.30 -8.84 9.94
N ILE A 9 21.16 -9.85 9.08
CA ILE A 9 22.11 -10.96 8.97
C ILE A 9 23.12 -10.62 7.87
N ASP A 10 24.34 -10.22 8.23
CA ASP A 10 25.37 -9.82 7.25
C ASP A 10 26.16 -11.00 6.66
N ASP A 11 26.26 -12.10 7.42
CA ASP A 11 27.05 -13.27 7.08
C ASP A 11 26.21 -14.55 7.11
N VAL A 12 26.34 -15.37 6.06
CA VAL A 12 25.71 -16.69 5.98
C VAL A 12 26.78 -17.72 5.68
N ALA A 13 26.93 -18.70 6.58
CA ALA A 13 27.94 -19.75 6.51
C ALA A 13 29.35 -19.19 6.28
N GLU A 14 29.76 -18.23 7.12
CA GLU A 14 31.09 -17.58 7.11
C GLU A 14 31.40 -16.74 5.86
N TYR A 15 30.40 -16.49 5.03
CA TYR A 15 30.53 -15.67 3.84
C TYR A 15 29.53 -14.52 3.86
N SER A 16 30.01 -13.33 3.53
CA SER A 16 29.16 -12.16 3.44
C SER A 16 28.07 -12.34 2.38
N ILE A 17 26.92 -11.73 2.62
CA ILE A 17 25.80 -11.69 1.66
C ILE A 17 26.24 -11.20 0.28
N GLU A 18 27.17 -10.24 0.21
CA GLU A 18 27.70 -9.74 -1.06
C GLU A 18 28.42 -10.83 -1.86
N LYS A 19 29.15 -11.72 -1.18
CA LYS A 19 29.84 -12.83 -1.83
C LYS A 19 28.83 -13.78 -2.47
N TRP A 20 27.73 -14.07 -1.78
CA TRP A 20 26.64 -14.89 -2.31
C TRP A 20 25.91 -14.22 -3.49
N ARG A 21 25.66 -12.90 -3.44
CA ARG A 21 25.04 -12.13 -4.55
C ARG A 21 25.81 -12.24 -5.88
N ARG A 22 27.14 -12.42 -5.83
CA ARG A 22 27.97 -12.61 -7.04
C ARG A 22 27.67 -13.92 -7.77
N PHE A 23 27.27 -14.96 -7.04
CA PHE A 23 27.05 -16.31 -7.60
C PHE A 23 25.58 -16.64 -7.83
N ILE A 24 24.67 -15.96 -7.13
CA ILE A 24 23.23 -16.13 -7.31
C ILE A 24 22.76 -15.22 -8.46
N LYS A 25 22.32 -15.82 -9.57
CA LYS A 25 21.60 -15.08 -10.61
C LYS A 25 20.31 -14.51 -10.02
N ILE A 26 20.32 -13.21 -9.71
CA ILE A 26 19.10 -12.48 -9.43
C ILE A 26 18.35 -12.37 -10.75
N ASN A 27 17.27 -13.13 -10.89
CA ASN A 27 16.37 -12.96 -12.03
C ASN A 27 15.89 -11.50 -12.01
N GLN A 28 16.29 -10.73 -13.03
CA GLN A 28 15.73 -9.41 -13.22
C GLN A 28 14.24 -9.59 -13.42
N SER A 29 13.46 -9.12 -12.44
CA SER A 29 12.01 -9.12 -12.56
C SER A 29 11.67 -8.15 -13.69
N GLY A 30 11.28 -8.69 -14.84
CA GLY A 30 10.88 -7.88 -15.99
C GLY A 30 9.85 -6.83 -15.59
N VAL A 31 9.89 -5.66 -16.24
CA VAL A 31 8.90 -4.61 -16.03
C VAL A 31 7.56 -5.13 -16.56
N VAL A 32 6.70 -5.58 -15.66
CA VAL A 32 5.34 -6.01 -16.02
C VAL A 32 4.51 -4.76 -16.28
N GLU A 33 4.41 -4.29 -17.53
CA GLU A 33 3.61 -3.13 -17.96
C GLU A 33 2.11 -3.47 -18.09
N ILE A 34 1.54 -4.10 -17.06
CA ILE A 34 0.09 -4.31 -17.00
C ILE A 34 -0.53 -3.08 -16.33
N TYR A 35 -1.26 -2.31 -17.12
CA TYR A 35 -2.19 -1.28 -16.66
C TYR A 35 -3.62 -1.83 -16.82
N VAL A 36 -4.38 -1.75 -15.75
CA VAL A 36 -5.79 -2.17 -15.71
C VAL A 36 -6.69 -0.94 -15.82
N THR A 37 -7.83 -1.07 -16.47
CA THR A 37 -8.82 0.01 -16.60
C THR A 37 -9.73 0.11 -15.38
N ASP A 38 -10.47 1.21 -15.31
CA ASP A 38 -11.49 1.46 -14.30
C ASP A 38 -12.55 0.34 -14.28
N GLU A 39 -12.97 -0.11 -15.47
CA GLU A 39 -13.93 -1.21 -15.64
C GLU A 39 -13.37 -2.54 -15.17
N GLU A 40 -12.10 -2.85 -15.48
CA GLU A 40 -11.44 -4.08 -15.01
C GLU A 40 -11.35 -4.11 -13.48
N VAL A 41 -11.06 -2.98 -12.82
CA VAL A 41 -11.02 -2.88 -11.36
C VAL A 41 -12.41 -3.05 -10.76
N GLN A 42 -13.45 -2.44 -11.35
CA GLN A 42 -14.82 -2.58 -10.87
C GLN A 42 -15.35 -4.01 -11.05
N GLU A 43 -15.06 -4.66 -12.18
CA GLU A 43 -15.37 -6.06 -12.42
C GLU A 43 -14.71 -6.95 -11.36
N ALA A 44 -13.42 -6.72 -11.09
CA ALA A 44 -12.69 -7.46 -10.07
C ALA A 44 -13.25 -7.26 -8.66
N TYR A 45 -13.67 -6.03 -8.32
CA TYR A 45 -14.33 -5.74 -7.04
C TYR A 45 -15.68 -6.46 -6.92
N ASN A 46 -16.49 -6.47 -7.98
CA ASN A 46 -17.79 -7.14 -8.00
C ASN A 46 -17.69 -8.67 -7.95
N ALA A 47 -16.64 -9.25 -8.55
CA ALA A 47 -16.35 -10.68 -8.50
C ALA A 47 -15.72 -11.15 -7.19
N CYS A 48 -15.29 -10.21 -6.34
CA CYS A 48 -14.63 -10.48 -5.07
C CYS A 48 -15.62 -10.99 -4.01
N GLU A 49 -15.20 -11.94 -3.18
CA GLU A 49 -15.97 -12.40 -2.02
C GLU A 49 -16.29 -11.22 -1.07
N GLU A 50 -17.48 -11.20 -0.48
CA GLU A 50 -17.93 -10.12 0.42
C GLU A 50 -16.95 -9.86 1.58
N GLU A 51 -16.37 -10.91 2.15
CA GLU A 51 -15.37 -10.81 3.22
C GLU A 51 -14.07 -10.10 2.78
N ILE A 52 -13.77 -10.12 1.48
CA ILE A 52 -12.54 -9.56 0.91
C ILE A 52 -12.77 -8.16 0.36
N LYS A 53 -14.02 -7.76 0.10
CA LYS A 53 -14.37 -6.43 -0.42
C LYS A 53 -13.80 -5.28 0.41
N PRO A 54 -13.85 -5.27 1.76
CA PRO A 54 -13.22 -4.20 2.54
C PRO A 54 -11.71 -4.09 2.28
N ILE A 55 -11.00 -5.21 2.18
CA ILE A 55 -9.56 -5.24 1.91
C ILE A 55 -9.28 -4.75 0.48
N PHE A 56 -10.12 -5.13 -0.48
CA PHE A 56 -10.05 -4.66 -1.86
C PHE A 56 -10.26 -3.15 -1.96
N LYS A 57 -11.28 -2.61 -1.28
CA LYS A 57 -11.52 -1.17 -1.17
C LYS A 57 -10.33 -0.46 -0.54
N LEU A 58 -9.75 -1.01 0.52
CA LEU A 58 -8.57 -0.40 1.16
C LEU A 58 -7.35 -0.36 0.22
N LEU A 59 -7.15 -1.38 -0.63
CA LEU A 59 -6.16 -1.36 -1.71
C LEU A 59 -6.44 -0.25 -2.72
N MET A 60 -7.70 -0.11 -3.14
CA MET A 60 -8.14 0.92 -4.07
C MET A 60 -8.00 2.33 -3.50
N TYR A 61 -8.39 2.55 -2.25
CA TYR A 61 -8.36 3.87 -1.61
C TYR A 61 -6.95 4.33 -1.28
N SER A 62 -6.09 3.43 -0.79
CA SER A 62 -4.78 3.82 -0.27
C SER A 62 -3.66 3.67 -1.30
N GLY A 63 -3.85 2.79 -2.30
CA GLY A 63 -2.82 2.36 -3.23
C GLY A 63 -1.60 1.73 -2.55
N ASN A 64 -1.67 1.36 -1.27
CA ASN A 64 -0.54 0.79 -0.53
C ASN A 64 -0.27 -0.66 -0.94
N ARG A 65 0.93 -1.17 -0.64
CA ARG A 65 1.24 -2.59 -0.90
C ARG A 65 0.35 -3.46 -0.01
N LEU A 66 -0.13 -4.59 -0.52
CA LEU A 66 -0.92 -5.54 0.29
C LEU A 66 -0.16 -5.98 1.53
N SER A 67 1.16 -6.14 1.48
CA SER A 67 1.96 -6.49 2.66
C SER A 67 1.87 -5.44 3.77
N HIS A 68 1.84 -4.15 3.42
CA HIS A 68 1.69 -3.06 4.41
C HIS A 68 0.27 -2.97 4.94
N ILE A 69 -0.73 -3.16 4.08
CA ILE A 69 -2.13 -3.24 4.52
C ILE A 69 -2.31 -4.44 5.45
N TYR A 70 -1.75 -5.60 5.11
CA TYR A 70 -1.80 -6.79 5.94
C TYR A 70 -1.19 -6.56 7.32
N ALA A 71 0.03 -5.98 7.38
CA ALA A 71 0.68 -5.67 8.66
C ALA A 71 -0.13 -4.67 9.51
N MET A 72 -0.79 -3.69 8.87
CA MET A 72 -1.68 -2.74 9.55
C MET A 72 -2.96 -3.43 10.06
N LEU A 73 -3.55 -4.34 9.29
CA LEU A 73 -4.75 -5.09 9.70
C LEU A 73 -4.45 -6.11 10.82
N GLU A 74 -3.26 -6.72 10.81
CA GLU A 74 -2.83 -7.67 11.84
C GLU A 74 -2.65 -6.99 13.21
N ASN A 75 -2.23 -5.72 13.22
CA ASN A 75 -2.04 -4.90 14.42
C ASN A 75 -3.05 -3.75 14.49
N PHE A 76 -4.26 -3.99 13.98
CA PHE A 76 -5.27 -2.95 13.87
C PHE A 76 -5.80 -2.54 15.23
N ASP A 77 -5.70 -1.25 15.52
CA ASP A 77 -6.35 -0.62 16.66
C ASP A 77 -7.08 0.63 16.17
N GLU A 78 -8.41 0.63 16.36
CA GLU A 78 -9.27 1.72 15.91
C GLU A 78 -8.92 3.08 16.54
N ALA A 79 -8.30 3.09 17.73
CA ALA A 79 -7.88 4.32 18.41
C ALA A 79 -6.76 5.06 17.65
N ASN A 80 -6.05 4.36 16.76
CA ASN A 80 -5.00 4.95 15.93
C ASN A 80 -5.55 5.64 14.67
N ILE A 81 -6.83 5.49 14.34
CA ILE A 81 -7.41 6.16 13.18
C ILE A 81 -7.49 7.66 13.44
N VAL A 82 -6.88 8.44 12.56
CA VAL A 82 -6.94 9.90 12.58
C VAL A 82 -7.93 10.37 11.51
N VAL A 83 -9.01 11.01 11.95
CA VAL A 83 -10.05 11.57 11.07
C VAL A 83 -9.77 13.05 10.79
N ASP A 84 -9.86 13.45 9.53
CA ASP A 84 -9.62 14.81 9.04
C ASP A 84 -10.68 15.20 7.99
N GLY A 85 -11.90 15.43 8.47
CA GLY A 85 -13.06 15.72 7.62
C GLY A 85 -13.53 14.48 6.85
N GLU A 86 -13.57 14.57 5.51
CA GLU A 86 -14.00 13.49 4.61
C GLU A 86 -12.95 12.39 4.42
N ILE A 87 -11.72 12.62 4.88
CA ILE A 87 -10.61 11.69 4.78
C ILE A 87 -10.20 11.21 6.18
N ALA A 88 -9.70 9.99 6.24
CA ALA A 88 -9.08 9.41 7.42
C ALA A 88 -7.73 8.79 7.03
N HIS A 89 -6.85 8.63 8.01
CA HIS A 89 -5.61 7.91 7.81
C HIS A 89 -5.21 7.09 9.03
N TYR A 90 -4.49 6.00 8.78
CA TYR A 90 -3.88 5.16 9.80
C TYR A 90 -2.36 5.34 9.79
N PRO A 91 -1.77 5.87 10.88
CA PRO A 91 -0.32 5.96 11.02
C PRO A 91 0.32 4.57 11.12
N THR A 92 1.28 4.26 10.24
CA THR A 92 1.97 2.96 10.22
C THR A 92 3.42 3.03 10.70
N SER A 93 3.84 4.19 11.23
CA SER A 93 5.20 4.44 11.70
C SER A 93 5.69 3.52 12.82
N SER A 94 4.77 2.95 13.62
CA SER A 94 5.07 2.03 14.72
C SER A 94 5.44 0.61 14.26
N PHE A 95 5.05 0.20 13.05
CA PHE A 95 5.25 -1.16 12.54
C PHE A 95 6.31 -1.25 11.42
N SER A 96 6.90 -0.13 11.01
CA SER A 96 7.96 -0.11 10.01
C SER A 96 9.34 -0.32 10.64
N SER A 97 9.95 -1.49 10.45
CA SER A 97 11.38 -1.71 10.72
C SER A 97 12.23 -1.15 9.55
N GLY A 98 13.39 -0.56 9.87
CA GLY A 98 14.35 -0.04 8.88
C GLY A 98 14.06 1.34 8.27
N THR A 99 14.67 1.60 7.10
CA THR A 99 14.67 2.92 6.40
C THR A 99 13.46 3.17 5.51
N LYS A 100 12.58 2.18 5.32
CA LYS A 100 11.37 2.27 4.48
C LYS A 100 10.13 2.44 5.35
N ARG A 101 10.00 3.60 5.98
CA ARG A 101 8.80 3.95 6.73
C ARG A 101 7.68 4.30 5.75
N THR A 102 6.63 3.48 5.68
CA THR A 102 5.33 3.97 5.20
C THR A 102 4.67 4.64 6.38
N PHE A 103 4.10 5.81 6.13
CA PHE A 103 3.73 6.69 7.23
C PHE A 103 2.25 6.72 7.51
N GLN A 104 1.44 6.64 6.45
CA GLN A 104 0.01 6.86 6.51
C GLN A 104 -0.68 6.00 5.47
N ILE A 105 -1.72 5.27 5.86
CA ILE A 105 -2.66 4.62 4.95
C ILE A 105 -3.91 5.49 4.90
N PHE A 106 -4.16 6.14 3.76
CA PHE A 106 -5.32 7.02 3.56
C PHE A 106 -6.55 6.23 3.07
N PHE A 107 -7.73 6.65 3.54
CA PHE A 107 -9.03 6.15 3.10
C PHE A 107 -10.15 7.17 3.42
N PRO A 108 -11.34 7.06 2.82
CA PRO A 108 -12.47 7.93 3.15
C PRO A 108 -12.99 7.71 4.57
N THR A 109 -13.47 8.77 5.23
CA THR A 109 -14.03 8.67 6.59
C THR A 109 -15.24 7.71 6.67
N TYR A 110 -16.08 7.68 5.62
CA TYR A 110 -17.23 6.78 5.59
C TYR A 110 -16.82 5.28 5.56
N PHE A 111 -15.60 4.96 5.12
CA PHE A 111 -15.11 3.59 5.04
C PHE A 111 -14.72 3.00 6.41
N ILE A 112 -14.63 3.83 7.46
CA ILE A 112 -14.24 3.40 8.81
C ILE A 112 -15.15 2.28 9.33
N SER A 113 -16.46 2.35 9.10
CA SER A 113 -17.38 1.30 9.56
C SER A 113 -17.13 -0.05 8.88
N GLU A 114 -16.80 -0.04 7.59
CA GLU A 114 -16.46 -1.26 6.84
C GLU A 114 -15.10 -1.82 7.29
N LEU A 115 -14.12 -0.95 7.52
CA LEU A 115 -12.80 -1.34 8.02
C LEU A 115 -12.91 -2.05 9.38
N LYS A 116 -13.76 -1.54 10.27
CA LYS A 116 -14.03 -2.14 11.59
C LYS A 116 -14.74 -3.49 11.52
N SER A 117 -15.41 -3.80 10.41
CA SER A 117 -16.12 -5.07 10.21
C SER A 117 -15.20 -6.21 9.74
N ILE A 118 -13.90 -5.96 9.60
CA ILE A 118 -12.91 -6.99 9.25
C ILE A 118 -12.60 -7.80 10.51
N ASN A 119 -13.40 -8.82 10.75
CA ASN A 119 -13.35 -9.61 11.99
C ASN A 119 -12.35 -10.77 11.93
N SER A 120 -12.04 -11.25 10.71
CA SER A 120 -11.21 -12.43 10.48
C SER A 120 -10.26 -12.17 9.31
N LEU A 121 -9.01 -11.83 9.63
CA LEU A 121 -7.98 -11.62 8.62
C LEU A 121 -7.49 -12.98 8.11
N LYS A 122 -7.81 -13.31 6.86
CA LYS A 122 -7.26 -14.51 6.20
C LYS A 122 -5.74 -14.35 6.04
N SER A 123 -5.03 -15.48 5.91
CA SER A 123 -3.58 -15.46 5.69
C SER A 123 -3.18 -14.58 4.50
N TYR A 124 -1.99 -13.96 4.57
CA TYR A 124 -1.46 -13.14 3.48
C TYR A 124 -1.53 -13.85 2.11
N SER A 125 -1.17 -15.13 2.07
CA SER A 125 -1.19 -15.94 0.84
C SER A 125 -2.60 -16.11 0.27
N SER A 126 -3.61 -16.23 1.15
CA SER A 126 -5.02 -16.30 0.77
C SER A 126 -5.48 -14.96 0.21
N LEU A 127 -5.16 -13.84 0.88
CA LEU A 127 -5.53 -12.51 0.41
C LEU A 127 -4.95 -12.20 -0.97
N VAL A 128 -3.68 -12.56 -1.23
CA VAL A 128 -3.06 -12.40 -2.56
C VAL A 128 -3.86 -13.12 -3.65
N LYS A 129 -4.39 -14.31 -3.36
CA LYS A 129 -5.18 -15.10 -4.31
C LYS A 129 -6.58 -14.54 -4.48
N LEU A 130 -7.26 -14.23 -3.38
CA LEU A 130 -8.65 -13.81 -3.35
C LEU A 130 -8.88 -12.38 -3.89
N THR A 131 -7.86 -11.51 -3.78
CA THR A 131 -7.88 -10.16 -4.37
C THR A 131 -7.48 -10.15 -5.85
N LYS A 132 -7.13 -11.30 -6.42
CA LYS A 132 -6.73 -11.41 -7.83
C LYS A 132 -7.92 -11.84 -8.67
N HIS A 133 -8.19 -11.09 -9.73
CA HIS A 133 -9.21 -11.41 -10.72
C HIS A 133 -8.71 -10.98 -12.09
N ASN A 134 -8.63 -11.91 -13.07
CA ASN A 134 -8.07 -11.65 -14.39
C ASN A 134 -6.68 -10.97 -14.32
N ARG A 135 -6.56 -9.75 -14.85
CA ARG A 135 -5.34 -8.91 -14.85
C ARG A 135 -5.22 -8.06 -13.58
N VAL A 136 -6.27 -7.99 -12.78
CA VAL A 136 -6.33 -7.26 -11.51
C VAL A 136 -5.71 -8.09 -10.40
N SER A 137 -4.85 -7.44 -9.62
CA SER A 137 -4.11 -7.97 -8.49
C SER A 137 -3.73 -6.80 -7.60
N PRO A 138 -3.33 -7.00 -6.34
CA PRO A 138 -2.87 -5.91 -5.48
C PRO A 138 -1.76 -5.05 -6.12
N LYS A 139 -0.87 -5.67 -6.90
CA LYS A 139 0.21 -4.98 -7.61
C LYS A 139 -0.32 -4.08 -8.72
N THR A 140 -1.32 -4.54 -9.48
CA THR A 140 -1.90 -3.77 -10.58
C THR A 140 -2.89 -2.72 -10.10
N ILE A 141 -3.64 -2.96 -9.01
CA ILE A 141 -4.46 -1.94 -8.32
C ILE A 141 -3.58 -0.78 -7.86
N ARG A 142 -2.40 -1.06 -7.29
CA ARG A 142 -1.43 -0.01 -6.92
C ARG A 142 -0.95 0.80 -8.13
N LYS A 143 -0.78 0.20 -9.31
CA LYS A 143 -0.43 0.95 -10.52
C LYS A 143 -1.60 1.80 -11.01
N TRP A 144 -2.80 1.22 -11.00
CA TRP A 144 -4.03 1.92 -11.32
C TRP A 144 -4.24 3.14 -10.42
N HIS A 145 -4.09 2.99 -9.10
CA HIS A 145 -4.22 4.10 -8.14
C HIS A 145 -3.23 5.23 -8.40
N LEU A 146 -1.98 4.90 -8.79
CA LEU A 146 -1.00 5.90 -9.19
C LEU A 146 -1.49 6.66 -10.43
N ASN A 147 -1.88 5.94 -11.49
CA ASN A 147 -2.39 6.56 -12.71
C ASN A 147 -3.65 7.41 -12.47
N PHE A 148 -4.56 6.94 -11.60
CA PHE A 148 -5.73 7.68 -11.18
C PHE A 148 -5.35 9.01 -10.53
N MET A 149 -4.44 9.00 -9.55
CA MET A 149 -3.94 10.23 -8.92
C MET A 149 -3.30 11.19 -9.92
N ILE A 150 -2.45 10.69 -10.83
CA ILE A 150 -1.82 11.52 -11.87
C ILE A 150 -2.88 12.15 -12.80
N LYS A 151 -3.87 11.37 -13.22
CA LYS A 151 -5.00 11.83 -14.07
C LYS A 151 -5.81 12.94 -13.37
N GLU A 152 -5.97 12.83 -12.06
CA GLU A 152 -6.66 13.84 -11.24
C GLU A 152 -5.78 15.03 -10.84
N GLY A 153 -4.54 15.11 -11.35
CA GLY A 153 -3.64 16.25 -11.17
C GLY A 153 -2.75 16.19 -9.94
N VAL A 154 -2.73 15.08 -9.19
CA VAL A 154 -1.82 14.89 -8.07
C VAL A 154 -0.40 14.70 -8.61
N THR A 155 0.55 15.45 -8.04
CA THR A 155 1.96 15.32 -8.45
C THR A 155 2.53 13.95 -8.11
N GLU A 156 3.40 13.40 -8.97
CA GLU A 156 4.02 12.09 -8.77
C GLU A 156 4.70 11.96 -7.40
N SER A 157 5.35 13.03 -6.93
CA SER A 157 5.99 13.05 -5.61
C SER A 157 5.01 12.89 -4.45
N ILE A 158 3.80 13.46 -4.55
CA ILE A 158 2.76 13.32 -3.53
C ILE A 158 2.06 11.97 -3.65
N ALA A 159 1.79 11.52 -4.88
CA ALA A 159 1.27 10.20 -5.18
C ALA A 159 2.15 9.08 -4.62
N ASP A 160 3.47 9.17 -4.82
CA ASP A 160 4.45 8.24 -4.28
C ASP A 160 4.49 8.25 -2.76
N PHE A 161 4.31 9.43 -2.14
CA PHE A 161 4.22 9.55 -0.69
C PHE A 161 2.96 8.87 -0.14
N ILE A 162 1.79 9.13 -0.73
CA ILE A 162 0.50 8.49 -0.37
C ILE A 162 0.61 6.97 -0.46
N GLN A 163 1.30 6.46 -1.49
CA GLN A 163 1.53 5.03 -1.69
C GLN A 163 2.66 4.43 -0.83
N GLY A 164 3.39 5.20 -0.02
CA GLY A 164 4.53 4.70 0.74
C GLY A 164 5.70 4.22 -0.14
N ARG A 165 6.02 4.96 -1.21
CA ARG A 165 7.17 4.72 -2.10
C ARG A 165 8.39 5.55 -1.71
N ALA A 166 8.19 6.76 -1.18
CA ALA A 166 9.26 7.70 -0.91
C ALA A 166 10.08 7.33 0.34
N PRO A 167 11.43 7.27 0.27
CA PRO A 167 12.29 7.08 1.43
C PRO A 167 12.28 8.28 2.39
N THR A 168 12.59 8.00 3.66
CA THR A 168 12.55 8.93 4.80
C THR A 168 13.73 9.91 4.90
N THR A 169 14.62 10.00 3.90
CA THR A 169 15.87 10.80 4.01
C THR A 169 15.65 12.32 4.05
N VAL A 170 14.41 12.77 4.02
CA VAL A 170 14.01 14.18 4.10
C VAL A 170 13.68 14.55 5.54
N GLY A 171 14.32 15.61 6.05
CA GLY A 171 14.16 16.08 7.43
C GLY A 171 12.69 16.29 7.85
N SER A 172 12.44 16.33 9.16
CA SER A 172 11.10 16.36 9.78
C SER A 172 10.16 17.41 9.18
N ALA A 173 10.67 18.61 8.88
CA ALA A 173 9.88 19.68 8.26
C ALA A 173 9.38 19.32 6.85
N HIS A 174 10.22 18.69 6.03
CA HIS A 174 9.82 18.27 4.68
C HIS A 174 8.82 17.12 4.73
N TYR A 175 8.97 16.21 5.70
CA TYR A 175 7.98 15.17 5.95
C TYR A 175 6.60 15.74 6.34
N LEU A 176 6.55 16.66 7.31
CA LEU A 176 5.30 17.30 7.74
C LEU A 176 4.62 18.03 6.58
N ASN A 177 5.40 18.72 5.74
CA ASN A 177 4.89 19.38 4.55
C ASN A 177 4.29 18.37 3.55
N LYS A 178 4.95 17.21 3.34
CA LYS A 178 4.42 16.14 2.50
C LYS A 178 3.12 15.55 3.05
N VAL A 179 3.02 15.33 4.36
CA VAL A 179 1.76 14.87 4.99
C VAL A 179 0.63 15.85 4.73
N GLN A 180 0.88 17.15 4.93
CA GLN A 180 -0.13 18.19 4.72
C GLN A 180 -0.59 18.24 3.26
N GLN A 181 0.37 18.27 2.31
CA GLN A 181 0.06 18.22 0.87
C GLN A 181 -0.70 16.95 0.48
N SER A 182 -0.31 15.79 1.03
CA SER A 182 -1.02 14.54 0.78
C SER A 182 -2.46 14.56 1.27
N LYS A 183 -2.73 15.14 2.44
CA LYS A 183 -4.11 15.32 2.93
C LYS A 183 -4.92 16.21 2.00
N GLU A 184 -4.35 17.33 1.58
CA GLU A 184 -5.01 18.29 0.69
C GLU A 184 -5.32 17.68 -0.68
N GLU A 185 -4.36 17.01 -1.31
CA GLU A 185 -4.55 16.34 -2.60
C GLU A 185 -5.50 15.14 -2.49
N TYR A 186 -5.37 14.32 -1.44
CA TYR A 186 -6.24 13.17 -1.24
C TYR A 186 -7.71 13.59 -1.05
N ARG A 187 -7.96 14.70 -0.33
CA ARG A 187 -9.31 15.25 -0.16
C ARG A 187 -9.97 15.66 -1.49
N LYS A 188 -9.20 16.09 -2.50
CA LYS A 188 -9.73 16.44 -3.83
C LYS A 188 -10.19 15.24 -4.64
N ILE A 189 -9.65 14.05 -4.34
CA ILE A 189 -9.88 12.83 -5.14
C ILE A 189 -10.70 11.77 -4.41
N VAL A 190 -10.86 11.86 -3.09
CA VAL A 190 -11.51 10.81 -2.28
C VAL A 190 -12.93 10.48 -2.72
N SER A 191 -13.69 11.47 -3.21
CA SER A 191 -15.05 11.31 -3.72
C SER A 191 -15.12 10.77 -5.16
N LYS A 192 -13.97 10.67 -5.84
CA LYS A 192 -13.86 10.23 -7.25
C LYS A 192 -13.47 8.76 -7.39
N PHE A 193 -13.15 8.08 -6.28
CA PHE A 193 -12.91 6.63 -6.31
C PHE A 193 -14.19 5.89 -6.74
N LEU A 194 -14.03 4.98 -7.70
CA LEU A 194 -15.12 4.22 -8.31
C LEU A 194 -15.56 3.09 -7.37
N ILE A 195 -16.58 3.32 -6.52
CA ILE A 195 -17.18 2.29 -5.65
C ILE A 195 -18.68 2.54 -5.53
#